data_AF-A0A9D3XMP5-F1
#
_entry.id   AF-A0A9D3XMP5-F1
#
_cell.length_a   1.000
_cell.length_b   1.000
_cell.length_c   1.000
_cell.angle_alpha   90.00
_cell.angle_beta   90.00
_cell.angle_gamma   90.00
#
_symmetry.space_group_name_H-M   'P 1'
#
loop_
_entity.id
_entity.type
_entity.pdbx_description
1 polymer ?
#
loop_
_entity_poly.entity_id
_entity_poly.type
_entity_poly.pdbx_seq_one_letter_code
_entity_poly.pdbx_strand_id
1 'polypeptide(L)'
;MVLTRVSRTDLIYEFVLTQECGFTILPEARDLGVTCVDPVTDLAMALKGALPALLLPLVLLVTGLALARGESRYEKFLRQHVDASDPSPPDTRRYCNLLMRRRDLATAHKCKHLNTFIHSSADQIEPVCGDGGEPAGGDLRLSEGPFPLTVCELQGGSDPPNCDYSGSSSTSRIVIACVDGEPVHFETQVESQAGEGDEL
;
A
#
# COMPACT_ATOMS: atom_id res chain seq x y z
N MET A 1 28.28 -30.26 -5.79
CA MET A 1 27.77 -30.78 -7.07
C MET A 1 27.85 -32.30 -6.98
N VAL A 2 26.80 -33.12 -6.81
CA VAL A 2 25.35 -32.97 -6.64
C VAL A 2 24.94 -34.05 -5.61
N LEU A 3 24.05 -33.71 -4.68
CA LEU A 3 23.66 -34.54 -3.53
C LEU A 3 22.47 -35.47 -3.85
N THR A 4 22.61 -36.75 -3.47
CA THR A 4 21.67 -37.74 -2.81
C THR A 4 20.20 -37.79 -3.26
N ARG A 5 19.44 -38.91 -3.32
CA ARG A 5 19.51 -40.27 -2.75
C ARG A 5 18.30 -41.10 -3.27
N VAL A 6 18.41 -42.43 -3.13
CA VAL A 6 17.36 -43.49 -3.03
C VAL A 6 16.35 -43.66 -4.17
N SER A 7 16.35 -44.85 -4.79
CA SER A 7 15.09 -45.53 -5.12
C SER A 7 15.23 -47.04 -5.35
N ARG A 8 14.46 -47.77 -4.52
CA ARG A 8 13.69 -49.00 -4.75
C ARG A 8 14.32 -50.17 -5.52
N THR A 9 14.60 -51.22 -4.76
CA THR A 9 14.30 -52.61 -5.16
C THR A 9 13.73 -53.36 -3.94
N ASP A 10 12.53 -53.91 -4.15
CA ASP A 10 11.83 -55.02 -3.47
C ASP A 10 11.99 -55.27 -1.96
N LEU A 11 10.86 -55.43 -1.27
CA LEU A 11 10.62 -56.55 -0.36
C LEU A 11 9.12 -56.65 0.00
N ILE A 12 8.55 -57.76 -0.44
CA ILE A 12 7.29 -58.41 -0.06
C ILE A 12 7.12 -58.45 1.47
N TYR A 13 5.92 -58.26 2.01
CA TYR A 13 5.45 -58.98 3.21
C TYR A 13 3.92 -58.94 3.31
N GLU A 14 3.31 -60.13 3.38
CA GLU A 14 1.90 -60.41 3.66
C GLU A 14 1.46 -60.03 5.08
N PHE A 15 0.15 -59.85 5.30
CA PHE A 15 -0.56 -60.66 6.30
C PHE A 15 -2.09 -60.65 6.09
N VAL A 16 -2.64 -61.87 6.08
CA VAL A 16 -4.06 -62.22 6.06
C VAL A 16 -4.70 -61.89 7.41
N LEU A 17 -5.88 -61.28 7.41
CA LEU A 17 -6.83 -61.36 8.54
C LEU A 17 -8.13 -61.97 8.04
N THR A 18 -8.25 -63.26 8.27
CA THR A 18 -9.48 -64.03 8.22
C THR A 18 -10.46 -63.54 9.29
N GLN A 19 -11.70 -63.25 8.90
CA GLN A 19 -12.82 -63.43 9.83
C GLN A 19 -14.09 -63.79 9.05
N GLU A 20 -14.28 -65.12 8.95
CA GLU A 20 -15.53 -65.86 9.17
C GLU A 20 -16.85 -65.08 9.00
N CYS A 21 -17.66 -65.45 7.99
CA CYS A 21 -19.11 -65.46 8.14
C CYS A 21 -19.62 -66.83 7.69
N GLY A 22 -20.01 -67.62 8.68
CA GLY A 22 -20.49 -68.99 8.55
C GLY A 22 -21.82 -69.12 7.81
N PHE A 23 -22.05 -70.38 7.44
CA PHE A 23 -23.12 -70.93 6.62
C PHE A 23 -24.50 -70.92 7.29
N THR A 24 -25.57 -70.63 6.54
CA THR A 24 -26.83 -71.44 6.57
C THR A 24 -27.68 -71.17 5.33
N ILE A 25 -28.15 -72.24 4.68
CA ILE A 25 -29.10 -72.24 3.56
C ILE A 25 -30.54 -72.35 4.12
N LEU A 26 -31.46 -71.50 3.64
CA LEU A 26 -32.88 -71.79 3.37
C LEU A 26 -33.43 -70.69 2.41
N PRO A 27 -34.49 -70.92 1.61
CA PRO A 27 -34.58 -70.41 0.25
C PRO A 27 -35.60 -69.27 0.12
N GLU A 28 -35.59 -68.69 -1.08
CA GLU A 28 -36.59 -67.76 -1.61
C GLU A 28 -36.65 -66.35 -0.98
N ALA A 29 -36.00 -65.38 -1.64
CA ALA A 29 -36.71 -64.38 -2.46
C ALA A 29 -35.91 -63.06 -2.63
N ARG A 30 -35.80 -62.66 -3.90
CA ARG A 30 -35.76 -61.29 -4.45
C ARG A 30 -34.49 -60.43 -4.26
N ASP A 31 -33.72 -60.43 -5.33
CA ASP A 31 -33.13 -59.28 -6.04
C ASP A 31 -33.02 -57.95 -5.27
N LEU A 32 -31.79 -57.57 -4.93
CA LEU A 32 -31.34 -56.19 -4.78
C LEU A 32 -29.83 -56.20 -5.02
N GLY A 33 -29.43 -55.66 -6.18
CA GLY A 33 -28.04 -55.56 -6.60
C GLY A 33 -27.17 -54.94 -5.51
N VAL A 34 -26.17 -55.69 -5.07
CA VAL A 34 -25.09 -55.18 -4.22
C VAL A 34 -24.26 -54.22 -5.08
N THR A 35 -24.35 -52.93 -4.80
CA THR A 35 -23.35 -51.97 -5.28
C THR A 35 -22.21 -51.97 -4.27
N CYS A 36 -21.04 -52.50 -4.67
CA CYS A 36 -19.83 -52.32 -3.88
C CYS A 36 -19.46 -50.83 -3.95
N VAL A 37 -19.57 -50.13 -2.83
CA VAL A 37 -19.07 -48.76 -2.69
C VAL A 37 -17.65 -48.85 -2.14
N ASP A 38 -16.65 -48.51 -2.96
CA ASP A 38 -15.25 -48.50 -2.53
C ASP A 38 -15.01 -47.28 -1.61
N PRO A 39 -14.64 -47.45 -0.33
CA PRO A 39 -14.45 -46.33 0.60
C PRO A 39 -13.28 -45.41 0.22
N VAL A 40 -12.36 -45.90 -0.62
CA VAL A 40 -11.21 -45.15 -1.13
C VAL A 40 -11.64 -44.10 -2.17
N THR A 41 -12.63 -44.41 -3.01
CA THR A 41 -13.12 -43.48 -4.04
C THR A 41 -14.03 -42.43 -3.44
N ASP A 42 -14.84 -42.76 -2.42
CA ASP A 42 -15.70 -41.80 -1.73
C ASP A 42 -14.92 -40.76 -0.90
N LEU A 43 -13.85 -41.17 -0.21
CA LEU A 43 -12.98 -40.21 0.49
C LEU A 43 -12.24 -39.30 -0.51
N ALA A 44 -11.82 -39.85 -1.65
CA ALA A 44 -11.21 -39.07 -2.72
C ALA A 44 -12.19 -38.08 -3.39
N MET A 45 -13.47 -38.44 -3.50
CA MET A 45 -14.54 -37.58 -4.01
C MET A 45 -14.94 -36.50 -3.00
N ALA A 46 -14.92 -36.79 -1.70
CA ALA A 46 -15.14 -35.82 -0.63
C ALA A 46 -13.98 -34.82 -0.49
N LEU A 47 -12.73 -35.28 -0.58
CA LEU A 47 -11.54 -34.42 -0.62
C LEU A 47 -11.50 -33.54 -1.88
N LYS A 48 -11.94 -34.06 -3.04
CA LYS A 48 -12.07 -33.30 -4.29
C LYS A 48 -13.19 -32.25 -4.28
N GLY A 49 -14.25 -32.46 -3.48
CA GLY A 49 -15.35 -31.50 -3.34
C GLY A 49 -15.10 -30.42 -2.28
N ALA A 50 -14.40 -30.75 -1.19
CA ALA A 50 -14.09 -29.82 -0.10
C ALA A 50 -12.90 -28.90 -0.41
N LEU A 51 -11.91 -29.37 -1.19
CA LEU A 51 -10.71 -28.60 -1.52
C LEU A 51 -11.02 -27.33 -2.36
N PRO A 52 -11.80 -27.37 -3.45
CA PRO A 52 -12.16 -26.17 -4.21
C PRO A 52 -13.00 -25.17 -3.39
N ALA A 53 -13.87 -25.68 -2.51
CA ALA A 53 -14.76 -24.87 -1.68
C ALA A 53 -14.02 -24.07 -0.60
N LEU A 54 -12.88 -24.56 -0.10
CA LEU A 54 -12.02 -23.82 0.84
C LEU A 54 -10.96 -22.96 0.15
N LEU A 55 -10.55 -23.32 -1.07
CA LEU A 55 -9.58 -22.54 -1.85
C LEU A 55 -10.15 -21.20 -2.32
N LEU A 56 -11.41 -21.16 -2.75
CA LEU A 56 -12.07 -19.95 -3.26
C LEU A 56 -12.18 -18.81 -2.21
N PRO A 57 -12.67 -19.04 -0.98
CA PRO A 57 -12.69 -18.01 0.05
C PRO A 57 -11.29 -17.62 0.50
N LEU A 58 -10.32 -18.54 0.51
CA LEU A 58 -8.93 -18.23 0.83
C LEU A 58 -8.31 -17.30 -0.23
N VAL A 59 -8.55 -17.57 -1.52
CA VAL A 59 -8.14 -16.70 -2.62
C VAL A 59 -8.80 -15.33 -2.49
N LEU A 60 -10.11 -15.27 -2.24
CA LEU A 60 -10.85 -14.01 -2.06
C LEU A 60 -10.33 -13.20 -0.85
N LEU A 61 -9.97 -13.87 0.25
CA LEU A 61 -9.40 -13.25 1.43
C LEU A 61 -8.01 -12.65 1.13
N VAL A 62 -7.15 -13.42 0.46
CA VAL A 62 -5.80 -12.95 0.07
C VAL A 62 -5.89 -11.79 -0.91
N THR A 63 -6.80 -11.86 -1.91
CA THR A 63 -7.02 -10.73 -2.83
C THR A 63 -7.63 -9.52 -2.13
N GLY A 64 -8.54 -9.73 -1.18
CA GLY A 64 -9.16 -8.66 -0.40
C GLY A 64 -8.13 -7.93 0.47
N LEU A 65 -7.23 -8.68 1.13
CA LEU A 65 -6.13 -8.12 1.91
C LEU A 65 -5.10 -7.40 1.02
N ALA A 66 -4.81 -7.91 -0.18
CA ALA A 66 -3.91 -7.25 -1.12
C ALA A 66 -4.46 -5.91 -1.63
N LEU A 67 -5.80 -5.79 -1.77
CA LEU A 67 -6.48 -4.56 -2.18
C LEU A 67 -6.69 -3.56 -1.03
N ALA A 68 -6.61 -4.00 0.22
CA ALA A 68 -6.82 -3.15 1.40
C ALA A 68 -5.56 -2.38 1.84
N ARG A 69 -4.57 -2.20 0.96
CA ARG A 69 -3.38 -1.41 1.30
C ARG A 69 -3.75 0.07 1.44
N GLY A 70 -3.52 0.62 2.63
CA GLY A 70 -3.62 2.06 2.87
C GLY A 70 -2.40 2.82 2.34
N GLU A 71 -2.56 4.13 2.17
CA GLU A 71 -1.48 5.04 1.77
C GLU A 71 -0.35 5.05 2.81
N SER A 72 0.89 4.83 2.37
CA SER A 72 2.09 4.92 3.21
C SER A 72 2.44 6.37 3.55
N ARG A 73 3.32 6.59 4.54
CA ARG A 73 3.77 7.96 4.87
C ARG A 73 4.54 8.62 3.72
N TYR A 74 5.36 7.85 3.01
CA TYR A 74 6.09 8.29 1.84
C TYR A 74 5.15 8.60 0.67
N GLU A 75 4.20 7.73 0.36
CA GLU A 75 3.18 7.97 -0.67
C GLU A 75 2.37 9.24 -0.38
N LYS A 76 2.00 9.44 0.88
CA LYS A 76 1.35 10.67 1.34
C LYS A 76 2.23 11.90 1.14
N PHE A 77 3.52 11.82 1.45
CA PHE A 77 4.45 12.92 1.21
C PHE A 77 4.49 13.28 -0.28
N LEU A 78 4.66 12.28 -1.17
CA LEU A 78 4.67 12.49 -2.61
C LEU A 78 3.38 13.14 -3.11
N ARG A 79 2.22 12.60 -2.71
CA ARG A 79 0.92 13.15 -3.11
C ARG A 79 0.77 14.61 -2.67
N GLN A 80 1.16 14.93 -1.44
CA GLN A 80 0.92 16.25 -0.88
C GLN A 80 1.94 17.29 -1.32
N HIS A 81 3.19 16.89 -1.60
CA HIS A 81 4.30 17.83 -1.71
C HIS A 81 5.13 17.71 -2.98
N VAL A 82 4.98 16.68 -3.82
CA VAL A 82 5.84 16.50 -5.00
C VAL A 82 5.06 16.75 -6.28
N ASP A 83 5.60 17.57 -7.17
CA ASP A 83 5.10 17.77 -8.53
C ASP A 83 6.28 17.78 -9.51
N ALA A 84 6.47 16.69 -10.24
CA ALA A 84 7.57 16.56 -11.20
C ALA A 84 7.35 17.36 -12.50
N SER A 85 6.32 18.20 -12.55
CA SER A 85 6.01 19.05 -13.70
C SER A 85 6.97 20.25 -13.75
N ASP A 86 7.90 20.24 -14.69
CA ASP A 86 8.75 21.40 -15.02
C ASP A 86 8.23 22.06 -16.31
N PRO A 87 7.99 23.39 -16.38
CA PRO A 87 8.26 24.43 -15.37
C PRO A 87 7.09 24.77 -14.44
N SER A 88 7.43 25.49 -13.36
CA SER A 88 6.45 26.09 -12.45
C SER A 88 5.41 26.88 -13.27
N PRO A 89 4.11 26.63 -13.06
CA PRO A 89 3.09 27.22 -13.90
C PRO A 89 3.00 28.75 -13.71
N PRO A 90 2.74 29.51 -14.79
CA PRO A 90 2.70 30.98 -14.74
C PRO A 90 1.53 31.54 -13.92
N ASP A 91 0.46 30.76 -13.71
CA ASP A 91 -0.69 31.11 -12.89
C ASP A 91 -0.74 30.22 -11.65
N THR A 92 -0.12 30.70 -10.57
CA THR A 92 0.01 29.99 -9.29
C THR A 92 -1.34 29.80 -8.59
N ARG A 93 -2.28 30.75 -8.72
CA ARG A 93 -3.64 30.62 -8.15
C ARG A 93 -4.41 29.50 -8.83
N ARG A 94 -4.43 29.47 -10.16
CA ARG A 94 -5.08 28.38 -10.90
C ARG A 94 -4.42 27.05 -10.62
N TYR A 95 -3.09 27.02 -10.56
CA TYR A 95 -2.32 25.85 -10.18
C TYR A 95 -2.73 25.31 -8.81
N CYS A 96 -2.68 26.14 -7.76
CA CYS A 96 -3.03 25.75 -6.40
C CYS A 96 -4.46 25.23 -6.31
N ASN A 97 -5.43 25.95 -6.87
CA ASN A 97 -6.82 25.50 -6.90
C ASN A 97 -7.00 24.15 -7.61
N LEU A 98 -6.20 23.85 -8.63
CA LEU A 98 -6.29 22.60 -9.37
C LEU A 98 -5.55 21.46 -8.64
N LEU A 99 -4.30 21.67 -8.23
CA LEU A 99 -3.48 20.67 -7.56
C LEU A 99 -4.04 20.32 -6.18
N MET A 100 -4.46 21.29 -5.37
CA MET A 100 -5.04 21.01 -4.06
C MET A 100 -6.26 20.08 -4.16
N ARG A 101 -7.09 20.22 -5.21
CA ARG A 101 -8.19 19.29 -5.47
C ARG A 101 -7.71 17.94 -5.99
N ARG A 102 -6.82 17.93 -6.99
CA ARG A 102 -6.29 16.68 -7.58
C ARG A 102 -5.51 15.82 -6.59
N ARG A 103 -4.97 16.42 -5.54
CA ARG A 103 -4.19 15.74 -4.50
C ARG A 103 -5.00 15.48 -3.23
N ASP A 104 -6.33 15.62 -3.25
CA ASP A 104 -7.22 15.41 -2.09
C ASP A 104 -6.86 16.26 -0.87
N LEU A 105 -6.37 17.47 -1.10
CA LEU A 105 -6.07 18.49 -0.08
C LEU A 105 -7.22 19.51 0.06
N ALA A 106 -8.03 19.63 -0.99
CA ALA A 106 -9.26 20.39 -1.03
C ALA A 106 -10.41 19.46 -1.42
N THR A 107 -11.30 19.17 -0.47
CA THR A 107 -12.42 18.24 -0.60
C THR A 107 -13.72 18.92 -0.17
N ALA A 108 -14.85 18.26 -0.41
CA ALA A 108 -16.16 18.76 0.02
C ALA A 108 -16.28 19.01 1.54
N HIS A 109 -15.38 18.44 2.35
CA HIS A 109 -15.43 18.49 3.81
C HIS A 109 -14.19 19.14 4.45
N LYS A 110 -13.16 19.47 3.66
CA LYS A 110 -11.89 19.96 4.20
C LYS A 110 -11.13 20.79 3.18
N CYS A 111 -10.64 21.95 3.61
CA CYS A 111 -9.61 22.72 2.94
C CYS A 111 -8.32 22.65 3.78
N LYS A 112 -7.22 22.15 3.21
CA LYS A 112 -5.91 22.20 3.87
C LYS A 112 -5.42 23.65 3.82
N HIS A 113 -5.19 24.26 4.99
CA HIS A 113 -4.87 25.69 5.10
C HIS A 113 -3.64 26.12 4.32
N LEU A 114 -2.56 25.34 4.38
CA LEU A 114 -1.28 25.67 3.76
C LEU A 114 -0.64 24.40 3.21
N ASN A 115 -0.08 24.47 2.01
CA ASN A 115 0.65 23.38 1.40
C ASN A 115 1.72 23.89 0.44
N THR A 116 2.89 23.29 0.46
CA THR A 116 3.96 23.59 -0.50
C THR A 116 4.16 22.42 -1.45
N PHE A 117 4.22 22.70 -2.75
CA PHE A 117 4.62 21.76 -3.79
C PHE A 117 6.08 22.02 -4.19
N ILE A 118 6.88 20.96 -4.23
CA ILE A 118 8.26 20.92 -4.67
C ILE A 118 8.25 20.51 -6.15
N HIS A 119 8.77 21.37 -7.01
CA HIS A 119 8.89 21.12 -8.45
C HIS A 119 10.15 20.32 -8.75
N SER A 120 10.10 19.02 -8.48
CA SER A 120 11.21 18.09 -8.64
C SER A 120 10.68 16.65 -8.66
N SER A 121 11.49 15.71 -9.12
CA SER A 121 11.13 14.29 -9.09
C SER A 121 11.47 13.67 -7.73
N ALA A 122 10.80 12.56 -7.38
CA ALA A 122 11.02 11.90 -6.09
C ALA A 122 12.47 11.46 -5.89
N ASP A 123 13.12 10.94 -6.95
CA ASP A 123 14.52 10.52 -6.96
C ASP A 123 15.52 11.67 -6.72
N GLN A 124 15.11 12.92 -6.96
CA GLN A 124 15.91 14.10 -6.65
C GLN A 124 15.70 14.60 -5.22
N ILE A 125 14.57 14.25 -4.60
CA ILE A 125 14.23 14.65 -3.23
C ILE A 125 14.72 13.61 -2.22
N GLU A 126 14.64 12.32 -2.54
CA GLU A 126 15.08 11.21 -1.68
C GLU A 126 16.51 11.36 -1.14
N PRO A 127 17.51 11.82 -1.93
CA PRO A 127 18.87 12.00 -1.43
C PRO A 127 18.98 13.00 -0.26
N VAL A 128 18.01 13.90 -0.08
CA VAL A 128 17.96 14.81 1.08
C VAL A 128 17.89 14.04 2.39
N CYS A 129 17.35 12.82 2.40
CA CYS A 129 17.34 11.96 3.59
C CYS A 129 18.71 11.33 3.92
N GLY A 130 19.67 11.42 3.00
CA GLY A 130 21.05 10.93 3.16
C GLY A 130 22.06 12.02 2.85
N ASP A 131 22.97 11.76 1.92
CA ASP A 131 24.12 12.63 1.62
C ASP A 131 23.74 13.95 0.94
N GLY A 132 22.53 14.11 0.44
CA GLY A 132 22.03 15.36 -0.15
C GLY A 132 21.39 16.32 0.85
N GLY A 133 21.47 16.03 2.15
CA GLY A 133 20.90 16.86 3.21
C GLY A 133 21.68 16.85 4.51
N GLU A 134 21.67 18.00 5.19
CA GLU A 134 22.35 18.21 6.47
C GLU A 134 21.38 17.94 7.64
N PRO A 135 21.85 17.45 8.81
CA PRO A 135 21.02 17.34 10.01
C PRO A 135 20.39 18.66 10.43
N ALA A 136 19.05 18.69 10.59
CA ALA A 136 18.29 19.86 11.06
C ALA A 136 17.61 19.64 12.42
N GLY A 137 17.98 18.57 13.13
CA GLY A 137 17.44 18.19 14.43
C GLY A 137 16.39 17.08 14.35
N GLY A 138 16.40 16.15 15.31
CA GLY A 138 15.49 14.99 15.29
C GLY A 138 15.64 14.15 14.00
N ASP A 139 14.51 13.85 13.36
CA ASP A 139 14.41 13.19 12.06
C ASP A 139 14.44 14.17 10.86
N LEU A 140 14.64 15.47 11.11
CA LEU A 140 14.66 16.50 10.07
C LEU A 140 16.01 16.58 9.36
N ARG A 141 15.94 16.83 8.06
CA ARG A 141 17.05 17.07 7.14
C ARG A 141 16.79 18.38 6.39
N LEU A 142 17.82 19.21 6.28
CA LEU A 142 17.82 20.42 5.44
C LEU A 142 18.54 20.09 4.14
N SER A 143 17.88 20.25 2.99
CA SER A 143 18.50 19.98 1.69
C SER A 143 19.76 20.82 1.48
N GLU A 144 20.81 20.30 0.84
CA GLU A 144 22.00 21.11 0.53
C GLU A 144 21.70 22.18 -0.54
N GLY A 145 20.97 21.80 -1.57
CA GLY A 145 20.55 22.68 -2.67
C GLY A 145 19.13 23.22 -2.50
N PRO A 146 18.80 24.33 -3.20
CA PRO A 146 17.44 24.84 -3.26
C PRO A 146 16.59 24.06 -4.27
N PHE A 147 15.28 24.02 -4.03
CA PHE A 147 14.28 23.50 -4.95
C PHE A 147 13.32 24.62 -5.39
N PRO A 148 12.77 24.59 -6.62
CA PRO A 148 11.67 25.46 -6.98
C PRO A 148 10.39 24.99 -6.27
N LEU A 149 9.66 25.92 -5.69
CA LEU A 149 8.49 25.67 -4.85
C LEU A 149 7.28 26.48 -5.33
N THR A 150 6.08 25.94 -5.11
CA THR A 150 4.85 26.73 -5.09
C THR A 150 4.15 26.53 -3.75
N VAL A 151 3.96 27.61 -3.01
CA VAL A 151 3.20 27.65 -1.76
C VAL A 151 1.75 27.98 -2.10
N CYS A 152 0.83 27.14 -1.62
CA CYS A 152 -0.60 27.29 -1.77
C CYS A 152 -1.22 27.58 -0.40
N GLU A 153 -1.81 28.75 -0.26
CA GLU A 153 -2.43 29.21 0.98
C GLU A 153 -3.93 29.42 0.79
N LEU A 154 -4.72 28.92 1.73
CA LEU A 154 -6.18 29.06 1.71
C LEU A 154 -6.55 30.54 1.89
N GLN A 155 -7.34 31.08 0.98
CA GLN A 155 -7.77 32.48 1.11
C GLN A 155 -8.77 32.63 2.26
N GLY A 156 -8.66 33.74 2.99
CA GLY A 156 -9.57 34.06 4.09
C GLY A 156 -11.04 34.03 3.65
N GLY A 157 -11.88 33.37 4.44
CA GLY A 157 -13.31 33.18 4.15
C GLY A 157 -13.63 32.07 3.15
N SER A 158 -12.62 31.32 2.68
CA SER A 158 -12.83 30.09 1.90
C SER A 158 -13.08 28.90 2.82
N ASP A 159 -14.18 28.20 2.60
CA ASP A 159 -14.59 27.03 3.38
C ASP A 159 -15.07 25.88 2.47
N PRO A 160 -15.06 24.63 2.96
CA PRO A 160 -15.66 23.52 2.22
C PRO A 160 -17.13 23.80 1.87
N PRO A 161 -17.60 23.43 0.65
CA PRO A 161 -16.90 22.63 -0.35
C PRO A 161 -16.04 23.45 -1.34
N ASN A 162 -16.02 24.79 -1.23
CA ASN A 162 -15.44 25.69 -2.20
C ASN A 162 -14.14 26.31 -1.69
N CYS A 163 -13.08 25.50 -1.61
CA CYS A 163 -11.76 25.99 -1.24
C CYS A 163 -11.15 26.83 -2.38
N ASP A 164 -10.82 28.10 -2.11
CA ASP A 164 -10.05 28.97 -3.01
C ASP A 164 -8.67 29.27 -2.42
N TYR A 165 -7.64 29.17 -3.25
CA TYR A 165 -6.24 29.29 -2.82
C TYR A 165 -5.55 30.45 -3.52
N SER A 166 -4.69 31.16 -2.80
CA SER A 166 -3.62 31.97 -3.38
C SER A 166 -2.42 31.07 -3.66
N GLY A 167 -1.50 31.54 -4.50
CA GLY A 167 -0.27 30.82 -4.79
C GLY A 167 0.92 31.76 -4.94
N SER A 168 2.06 31.41 -4.36
CA SER A 168 3.33 32.10 -4.55
C SER A 168 4.40 31.11 -4.97
N SER A 169 5.30 31.52 -5.87
CA SER A 169 6.45 30.73 -6.28
C SER A 169 7.70 31.24 -5.61
N SER A 170 8.56 30.32 -5.17
CA SER A 170 9.87 30.64 -4.59
C SER A 170 10.89 29.58 -4.98
N THR A 171 12.17 29.83 -4.71
CA THR A 171 13.24 28.84 -4.83
C THR A 171 14.02 28.86 -3.53
N SER A 172 13.97 27.77 -2.76
CA SER A 172 14.51 27.74 -1.40
C SER A 172 14.97 26.33 -1.03
N ARG A 173 15.88 26.24 -0.04
CA ARG A 173 16.22 24.95 0.59
C ARG A 173 14.99 24.45 1.34
N ILE A 174 14.79 23.13 1.37
CA ILE A 174 13.65 22.49 2.02
C ILE A 174 14.07 21.80 3.31
N VAL A 175 13.16 21.72 4.27
CA VAL A 175 13.32 20.92 5.47
C VAL A 175 12.28 19.80 5.45
N ILE A 176 12.74 18.56 5.54
CA ILE A 176 11.87 17.37 5.50
C ILE A 176 12.22 16.41 6.63
N ALA A 177 11.23 15.71 7.16
CA ALA A 177 11.46 14.60 8.08
C ALA A 177 11.64 13.30 7.30
N CYS A 178 12.61 12.49 7.72
CA CYS A 178 12.94 11.23 7.06
C CYS A 178 12.82 10.04 8.02
N VAL A 179 12.25 8.94 7.54
CA VAL A 179 12.16 7.66 8.26
C VAL A 179 12.64 6.58 7.32
N ASP A 180 13.59 5.76 7.78
CA ASP A 180 14.18 4.65 7.00
C ASP A 180 14.74 5.09 5.62
N GLY A 181 15.22 6.34 5.52
CA GLY A 181 15.75 6.92 4.28
C GLY A 181 14.70 7.53 3.36
N GLU A 182 13.41 7.45 3.68
CA GLU A 182 12.32 8.01 2.89
C GLU A 182 11.78 9.32 3.48
N PRO A 183 11.44 10.33 2.64
CA PRO A 183 10.82 11.55 3.11
C PRO A 183 9.34 11.31 3.48
N VAL A 184 8.96 11.71 4.69
CA VAL A 184 7.63 11.43 5.26
C VAL A 184 6.88 12.67 5.73
N HIS A 185 7.55 13.81 5.82
CA HIS A 185 6.95 15.09 6.21
C HIS A 185 7.70 16.27 5.60
N PHE A 186 6.97 17.31 5.21
CA PHE A 186 7.53 18.59 4.76
C PHE A 186 7.32 19.63 5.86
N GLU A 187 8.40 20.20 6.37
CA GLU A 187 8.33 21.29 7.35
C GLU A 187 8.04 22.58 6.60
N THR A 188 6.87 23.17 6.86
CA THR A 188 6.45 24.37 6.13
C THR A 188 7.04 25.58 6.83
N GLN A 189 7.99 26.24 6.18
CA GLN A 189 8.49 27.53 6.65
C GLN A 189 7.35 28.56 6.53
N VAL A 190 6.74 28.89 7.66
CA VAL A 190 5.86 30.06 7.76
C VAL A 190 6.78 31.26 7.92
N GLU A 191 7.09 31.96 6.84
CA GLU A 191 7.69 33.29 6.96
C GLU A 191 6.66 34.23 7.59
N SER A 192 6.71 34.36 8.92
CA SER A 192 5.98 35.40 9.67
C SER A 192 6.91 36.09 10.66
N GLN A 193 7.97 36.74 10.16
CA GLN A 193 8.65 37.82 10.89
C GLN A 193 9.08 38.94 9.94
N ALA A 194 8.17 39.90 9.74
CA ALA A 194 8.54 41.30 9.56
C ALA A 194 7.77 42.10 10.64
N GLY A 195 8.05 41.76 11.89
CA GLY A 195 7.92 42.68 13.00
C GLY A 195 9.31 43.26 13.26
N GLU A 196 9.69 44.27 12.49
CA GLU A 196 10.72 45.21 12.92
C GLU A 196 10.00 46.28 13.75
N GLY A 197 10.30 46.32 15.04
CA GLY A 197 9.88 47.40 15.93
C GLY A 197 10.73 48.65 15.71
N ASP A 198 10.11 49.80 15.99
CA ASP A 198 10.68 51.09 16.41
C ASP A 198 11.85 51.72 15.63
N GLU A 199 11.51 52.78 14.87
CA GLU A 199 12.13 54.13 14.84
C GLU A 199 11.12 55.01 14.06
N LEU A 200 10.46 56.07 14.57
CA LEU A 200 10.73 57.12 15.56
C LEU A 200 9.43 57.58 16.26
#